data_AF-A0A0H4BEZ7-F1
#
_entry.id   AF-A0A0H4BEZ7-F1
#
_cell.length_a   1.000
_cell.length_b   1.000
_cell.length_c   1.000
_cell.angle_alpha   90.00
_cell.angle_beta   90.00
_cell.angle_gamma   90.00
#
_symmetry.space_group_name_H-M   'P 1'
#
loop_
_entity.id
_entity.type
_entity.pdbx_description
1 polymer ?
#
loop_
_entity_poly.entity_id
_entity_poly.type
_entity_poly.pdbx_seq_one_letter_code
_entity_poly.pdbx_strand_id
1 'polypeptide(L)'
;MKKLLLKLIGPLLAVIGVFGLAGSGIVWNFLGRSLGLPSTVISLLVLTLGFALLRPLARASASIAASDSAPASPSKSEERKKELDPSSSEMKWELTTAESIAQELAESQKLVEVALPVNFASEKLLPGQGLPNRKRRPGASLKLYKMMAGELFDTK
;
A
#
# COMPACT_ATOMS: atom_id res chain seq x y z
N MET A 1 30.94 0.38 27.91
CA MET A 1 30.71 0.76 26.49
C MET A 1 29.69 -0.11 25.77
N LYS A 2 29.76 -1.46 25.82
CA LYS A 2 28.84 -2.38 25.11
C LYS A 2 27.34 -2.14 25.36
N LYS A 3 26.95 -1.77 26.59
CA LYS A 3 25.55 -1.47 26.97
C LYS A 3 24.98 -0.20 26.31
N LEU A 4 25.83 0.79 26.05
CA LEU A 4 25.45 2.01 25.31
C LEU A 4 25.26 1.69 23.83
N LEU A 5 26.15 0.86 23.27
CA LEU A 5 26.09 0.42 21.88
C LEU A 5 24.80 -0.36 21.57
N LEU A 6 24.40 -1.27 22.47
CA LEU A 6 23.13 -2.01 22.35
C LEU A 6 21.88 -1.10 22.42
N LYS A 7 21.95 0.03 23.15
CA LYS A 7 20.85 1.01 23.23
C LYS A 7 20.74 1.90 21.98
N LEU A 8 21.85 2.12 21.28
CA LEU A 8 21.92 2.96 20.08
C LEU A 8 21.60 2.18 18.80
N ILE A 9 21.73 0.85 18.82
CA ILE A 9 21.56 0.00 17.65
C ILE A 9 20.12 0.06 17.09
N GLY A 10 19.11 0.08 17.97
CA GLY A 10 17.70 0.16 17.58
C GLY A 10 17.38 1.47 16.84
N PRO A 11 17.62 2.64 17.46
CA PRO A 11 17.44 3.94 16.81
C PRO A 11 18.21 4.06 15.48
N LEU A 12 19.44 3.54 15.42
CA LEU A 12 20.26 3.57 14.21
C LEU A 12 19.64 2.74 13.09
N LEU A 13 19.20 1.51 13.38
CA LEU A 13 18.49 0.64 12.44
C LEU A 13 17.19 1.28 11.96
N ALA A 14 16.46 1.98 12.84
CA ALA A 14 15.23 2.68 12.45
C ALA A 14 15.50 3.83 11.47
N VAL A 15 16.51 4.66 11.73
CA VAL A 15 16.91 5.76 10.82
C VAL A 15 17.35 5.20 9.47
N ILE A 16 18.17 4.13 9.46
CA ILE A 16 18.60 3.46 8.23
C ILE A 16 17.41 2.86 7.48
N GLY A 17 16.46 2.25 8.20
CA GLY A 17 15.23 1.70 7.61
C GLY A 17 14.39 2.78 6.91
N VAL A 18 14.16 3.93 7.57
CA VAL A 18 13.43 5.07 6.98
C VAL A 18 14.18 5.66 5.78
N PHE A 19 15.50 5.80 5.88
CA PHE A 19 16.31 6.31 4.77
C PHE A 19 16.31 5.33 3.58
N GLY A 20 16.32 4.02 3.86
CA GLY A 20 16.14 2.97 2.86
C GLY A 20 14.77 3.03 2.19
N LEU A 21 13.72 3.41 2.91
CA LEU A 21 12.36 3.54 2.36
C LEU A 21 12.29 4.74 1.40
N ALA A 22 12.86 5.87 1.80
CA ALA A 22 12.96 7.08 0.96
C ALA A 22 13.84 6.84 -0.28
N GLY A 23 15.00 6.20 -0.07
CA GLY A 23 15.92 5.80 -1.13
C GLY A 23 15.29 4.82 -2.13
N SER A 24 14.44 3.92 -1.64
CA SER A 24 13.77 2.93 -2.47
C SER A 24 12.88 3.57 -3.53
N GLY A 25 12.22 4.69 -3.25
CA GLY A 25 11.41 5.41 -4.24
C GLY A 25 12.22 5.86 -5.47
N ILE A 26 13.48 6.23 -5.26
CA ILE A 26 14.40 6.60 -6.35
C ILE A 26 14.78 5.36 -7.17
N VAL A 27 15.03 4.23 -6.50
CA VAL A 27 15.32 2.95 -7.16
C VAL A 27 14.11 2.47 -7.99
N TRP A 28 12.88 2.63 -7.47
CA TRP A 28 11.64 2.36 -8.22
C TRP A 28 11.53 3.19 -9.50
N ASN A 29 11.97 4.46 -9.47
CA ASN A 29 11.90 5.39 -10.60
C ASN A 29 12.93 5.02 -11.70
N PHE A 30 14.18 4.72 -11.33
CA PHE A 30 15.26 4.53 -12.31
C PHE A 30 15.54 3.08 -12.71
N LEU A 31 15.43 2.13 -11.77
CA LEU A 31 15.82 0.74 -11.99
C LEU A 31 14.60 -0.20 -12.14
N GLY A 32 13.39 0.34 -11.97
CA GLY A 32 12.14 -0.39 -12.16
C GLY A 32 11.85 -1.43 -11.08
N ARG A 33 10.89 -2.31 -11.35
CA ARG A 33 10.34 -3.26 -10.37
C ARG A 33 11.35 -4.30 -9.85
N SER A 34 12.30 -4.73 -10.68
CA SER A 34 13.25 -5.80 -10.33
C SER A 34 14.21 -5.40 -9.20
N LEU A 35 14.53 -4.11 -9.07
CA LEU A 35 15.44 -3.58 -8.04
C LEU A 35 14.72 -2.67 -7.04
N GLY A 36 13.62 -2.02 -7.45
CA GLY A 36 12.78 -1.23 -6.54
C GLY A 36 12.09 -2.09 -5.48
N LEU A 37 11.44 -3.18 -5.87
CA LEU A 37 10.71 -4.05 -4.93
C LEU A 37 11.61 -4.70 -3.87
N PRO A 38 12.77 -5.31 -4.20
CA PRO A 38 13.64 -5.86 -3.15
C PRO A 38 14.16 -4.77 -2.21
N SER A 39 14.44 -3.55 -2.72
CA SER A 39 14.89 -2.45 -1.86
C SER A 39 13.81 -2.01 -0.84
N THR A 40 12.52 -1.99 -1.21
CA THR A 40 11.43 -1.77 -0.25
C THR A 40 11.33 -2.87 0.79
N VAL A 41 11.45 -4.14 0.38
CA VAL A 41 11.36 -5.29 1.30
C VAL A 41 12.51 -5.26 2.30
N ILE A 42 13.73 -4.96 1.84
CA ILE A 42 14.91 -4.84 2.70
C ILE A 42 14.75 -3.67 3.68
N SER A 43 14.28 -2.51 3.22
CA SER A 43 14.00 -1.37 4.09
C SER A 43 12.96 -1.69 5.16
N LEU A 44 11.87 -2.37 4.80
CA LEU A 44 10.85 -2.85 5.75
C LEU A 44 11.43 -3.84 6.76
N LEU A 45 12.28 -4.76 6.33
CA LEU A 45 12.92 -5.73 7.22
C LEU A 45 13.86 -5.03 8.22
N VAL A 46 14.66 -4.06 7.75
CA VAL A 46 15.52 -3.25 8.61
C VAL A 46 14.69 -2.38 9.56
N LEU A 47 13.57 -1.82 9.12
CA LEU A 47 12.69 -0.99 9.93
C LEU A 47 11.94 -1.80 11.00
N THR A 48 11.41 -2.97 10.63
CA THR A 48 10.74 -3.89 11.57
C THR A 48 11.71 -4.41 12.62
N LEU A 49 12.95 -4.74 12.22
CA LEU A 49 14.02 -5.11 13.15
C LEU A 49 14.38 -3.93 14.05
N GLY A 50 14.56 -2.73 13.48
CA GLY A 50 14.75 -1.50 14.24
C GLY A 50 13.66 -1.33 15.30
N PHE A 51 12.38 -1.36 14.90
CA PHE A 51 11.25 -1.23 15.81
C PHE A 51 11.20 -2.33 16.89
N ALA A 52 11.51 -3.58 16.54
CA ALA A 52 11.62 -4.68 17.49
C ALA A 52 12.74 -4.47 18.53
N LEU A 53 13.86 -3.86 18.13
CA LEU A 53 14.95 -3.51 19.05
C LEU A 53 14.69 -2.21 19.82
N LEU A 54 13.88 -1.29 19.29
CA LEU A 54 13.36 -0.15 20.04
C LEU A 54 12.33 -0.57 21.10
N ARG A 55 11.68 -1.73 20.94
CA ARG A 55 10.72 -2.24 21.92
C ARG A 55 11.43 -2.34 23.27
N PRO A 56 11.09 -1.47 24.23
CA PRO A 56 11.81 -1.44 25.49
C PRO A 56 11.60 -2.80 26.17
N LEU A 57 12.71 -3.45 26.54
CA LEU A 57 12.70 -4.52 27.53
C LEU A 57 11.83 -4.02 28.68
N ALA A 58 10.69 -4.68 28.87
CA ALA A 58 9.72 -4.33 29.90
C ALA A 58 10.49 -4.06 31.19
N ARG A 59 10.24 -2.87 31.74
CA ARG A 59 10.88 -2.36 32.94
C ARG A 59 10.82 -3.46 34.00
N ALA A 60 11.97 -4.04 34.35
CA ALA A 60 12.12 -4.74 35.61
C ALA A 60 11.97 -3.69 36.73
N SER A 61 10.73 -3.37 37.06
CA SER A 61 10.33 -2.83 38.34
C SER A 61 9.55 -3.94 39.03
N ALA A 62 10.29 -4.87 39.62
CA ALA A 62 9.76 -5.75 40.62
C ALA A 62 9.51 -4.93 41.90
N SER A 63 8.30 -4.43 42.03
CA SER A 63 7.48 -4.30 43.25
C SER A 63 6.21 -3.59 42.77
N ILE A 64 5.07 -4.25 42.69
CA ILE A 64 4.23 -4.58 43.84
C ILE A 64 3.72 -6.02 43.71
N ALA A 65 3.72 -6.68 44.86
CA ALA A 65 3.41 -8.07 45.12
C ALA A 65 1.91 -8.41 45.04
N ALA A 66 1.68 -9.71 45.22
CA ALA A 66 0.42 -10.45 45.45
C ALA A 66 -0.37 -10.73 44.17
N SER A 67 -0.19 -11.88 43.53
CA SER A 67 -0.68 -13.19 44.00
C SER A 67 -2.19 -13.13 44.25
N ASP A 68 -2.98 -13.55 43.26
CA ASP A 68 -3.84 -14.69 43.51
C ASP A 68 -4.22 -15.42 42.22
N SER A 69 -4.09 -16.73 42.36
CA SER A 69 -4.29 -17.80 41.41
C SER A 69 -5.74 -17.93 40.97
N ALA A 70 -5.93 -18.08 39.66
CA ALA A 70 -7.04 -18.81 39.05
C ALA A 70 -7.12 -20.25 39.63
N PRO A 71 -8.27 -20.96 39.64
CA PRO A 71 -8.97 -21.32 38.39
C PRO A 71 -10.51 -21.54 38.50
N ALA A 72 -11.19 -21.53 37.34
CA ALA A 72 -12.11 -22.58 36.88
C ALA A 72 -13.15 -22.04 35.87
N SER A 73 -13.34 -22.82 34.80
CA SER A 73 -14.18 -22.62 33.60
C SER A 73 -15.61 -23.21 33.83
N PRO A 74 -16.48 -23.41 32.82
CA PRO A 74 -17.31 -22.46 32.06
C PRO A 74 -18.84 -22.77 32.12
N SER A 75 -19.63 -21.90 31.47
CA SER A 75 -20.94 -22.17 30.82
C SER A 75 -22.21 -22.27 31.69
N LYS A 76 -23.24 -21.44 31.41
CA LYS A 76 -24.64 -21.84 31.13
C LYS A 76 -25.59 -20.63 30.86
N SER A 77 -26.34 -20.74 29.75
CA SER A 77 -27.72 -20.24 29.44
C SER A 77 -28.04 -18.74 29.48
N GLU A 78 -28.40 -18.10 28.35
CA GLU A 78 -29.70 -18.11 27.61
C GLU A 78 -30.85 -17.38 28.32
N GLU A 79 -31.24 -16.22 27.75
CA GLU A 79 -32.54 -15.55 27.91
C GLU A 79 -32.81 -14.80 26.58
N ARG A 80 -33.57 -15.34 25.62
CA ARG A 80 -35.04 -15.40 25.45
C ARG A 80 -35.72 -14.12 24.93
N LYS A 81 -35.76 -14.02 23.59
CA LYS A 81 -36.85 -13.64 22.64
C LYS A 81 -37.94 -12.60 22.98
N LYS A 82 -38.17 -11.70 22.01
CA LYS A 82 -39.47 -11.39 21.30
C LYS A 82 -39.15 -10.48 20.08
N GLU A 83 -39.08 -10.97 18.84
CA GLU A 83 -40.16 -11.13 17.82
C GLU A 83 -41.13 -9.95 17.68
N LEU A 84 -41.15 -9.29 16.51
CA LEU A 84 -42.17 -9.54 15.46
C LEU A 84 -41.89 -8.73 14.18
N ASP A 85 -42.09 -9.42 13.05
CA ASP A 85 -41.83 -9.07 11.65
C ASP A 85 -43.09 -8.47 10.95
N PRO A 86 -43.06 -8.13 9.63
CA PRO A 86 -43.75 -6.97 9.05
C PRO A 86 -45.14 -7.29 8.48
N SER A 87 -46.02 -6.27 8.46
CA SER A 87 -47.32 -6.32 7.80
C SER A 87 -47.30 -5.56 6.47
N SER A 88 -47.57 -6.31 5.40
CA SER A 88 -47.90 -5.85 4.06
C SER A 88 -49.13 -4.93 4.07
N SER A 89 -48.98 -3.72 3.51
CA SER A 89 -50.11 -3.02 2.91
C SER A 89 -49.57 -2.18 1.76
N GLU A 90 -50.09 -2.45 0.56
CA GLU A 90 -49.93 -1.62 -0.61
C GLU A 90 -50.58 -0.26 -0.33
N MET A 91 -49.81 0.62 0.29
CA MET A 91 -50.09 2.04 0.26
C MET A 91 -49.21 2.60 -0.83
N LYS A 92 -49.84 3.13 -1.88
CA LYS A 92 -49.17 4.04 -2.81
C LYS A 92 -48.82 5.28 -2.00
N TRP A 93 -47.68 5.24 -1.32
CA TRP A 93 -47.14 6.37 -0.60
C TRP A 93 -46.94 7.48 -1.62
N GLU A 94 -47.54 8.65 -1.37
CA GLU A 94 -47.23 9.84 -2.13
C GLU A 94 -45.76 10.13 -1.89
N LEU A 95 -44.92 9.74 -2.86
CA LEU A 95 -43.48 9.88 -2.77
C LEU A 95 -43.17 11.33 -2.43
N THR A 96 -42.41 11.53 -1.35
CA THR A 96 -41.92 12.87 -1.03
C THR A 96 -41.04 13.37 -2.18
N THR A 97 -40.91 14.69 -2.35
CA THR A 97 -40.07 15.25 -3.43
C THR A 97 -38.64 14.67 -3.40
N ALA A 98 -38.12 14.36 -2.21
CA ALA A 98 -36.83 13.70 -2.05
C ALA A 98 -36.82 12.25 -2.59
N GLU A 99 -37.90 11.51 -2.41
CA GLU A 99 -38.04 10.12 -2.85
C GLU A 99 -38.20 10.03 -4.38
N SER A 100 -38.93 10.98 -4.99
CA SER A 100 -39.03 11.09 -6.46
C SER A 100 -37.66 11.36 -7.10
N ILE A 101 -36.84 12.23 -6.50
CA ILE A 101 -35.48 12.51 -6.98
C ILE A 101 -34.58 11.28 -6.78
N ALA A 102 -34.70 10.59 -5.65
CA ALA A 102 -33.95 9.36 -5.39
C ALA A 102 -34.28 8.27 -6.42
N GLN A 103 -35.56 8.14 -6.80
CA GLN A 103 -35.99 7.18 -7.81
C GLN A 103 -35.48 7.54 -9.20
N GLU A 104 -35.59 8.81 -9.61
CA GLU A 104 -35.06 9.28 -10.91
C GLU A 104 -33.53 9.10 -11.00
N LEU A 105 -32.79 9.37 -9.91
CA LEU A 105 -31.35 9.14 -9.85
C LEU A 105 -31.01 7.65 -9.89
N ALA A 106 -31.79 6.80 -9.23
CA ALA A 106 -31.60 5.35 -9.29
C ALA A 106 -31.88 4.77 -10.68
N GLU A 107 -32.90 5.26 -11.38
CA GLU A 107 -33.21 4.89 -12.76
C GLU A 107 -32.12 5.37 -13.73
N SER A 108 -31.63 6.60 -13.55
CA SER A 108 -30.51 7.15 -14.32
C SER A 108 -29.23 6.34 -14.12
N GLN A 109 -28.92 5.93 -12.89
CA GLN A 109 -27.74 5.11 -12.58
C GLN A 109 -27.80 3.71 -13.20
N LYS A 110 -29.00 3.12 -13.36
CA LYS A 110 -29.17 1.84 -14.05
C LYS A 110 -28.90 1.94 -15.56
N LEU A 111 -29.10 3.13 -16.15
CA LEU A 111 -28.83 3.39 -17.56
C LEU A 111 -27.37 3.78 -17.83
N VAL A 112 -26.59 4.11 -16.80
CA VAL A 112 -25.15 4.37 -16.94
C VAL A 112 -24.45 3.03 -17.20
N GLU A 113 -24.20 2.76 -18.47
CA GLU A 113 -23.43 1.61 -18.90
C GLU A 113 -21.99 1.80 -18.42
N VAL A 114 -21.60 1.01 -17.42
CA VAL A 114 -20.23 0.98 -16.91
C VAL A 114 -19.35 0.46 -18.03
N ALA A 115 -18.57 1.35 -18.64
CA ALA A 115 -17.60 0.98 -19.66
C ALA A 115 -16.73 -0.15 -19.11
N LEU A 116 -16.86 -1.33 -19.72
CA LEU A 116 -16.08 -2.48 -19.33
C LEU A 116 -14.60 -2.13 -19.49
N PRO A 117 -13.74 -2.45 -18.50
CA PRO A 117 -12.30 -2.33 -18.68
C PRO A 117 -11.86 -3.39 -19.70
N VAL A 118 -12.02 -3.09 -20.98
CA VAL A 118 -11.58 -3.94 -22.08
C VAL A 118 -10.08 -3.75 -22.20
N ASN A 119 -9.36 -4.83 -21.93
CA ASN A 119 -7.93 -4.86 -22.05
C ASN A 119 -7.56 -5.09 -23.52
N PHE A 120 -7.33 -4.00 -24.27
CA PHE A 120 -7.13 -4.03 -25.72
C PHE A 120 -5.85 -4.77 -26.19
N ALA A 121 -5.02 -5.29 -25.28
CA ALA A 121 -3.79 -5.99 -25.64
C ALA A 121 -3.37 -7.05 -24.61
N SER A 122 -4.21 -8.08 -24.39
CA SER A 122 -3.93 -9.20 -23.49
C SER A 122 -2.58 -9.88 -23.79
N GLU A 123 -2.22 -10.02 -25.07
CA GLU A 123 -0.94 -10.61 -25.49
C GLU A 123 0.28 -9.80 -25.05
N LYS A 124 0.15 -8.47 -24.95
CA LYS A 124 1.26 -7.58 -24.54
C LYS A 124 1.48 -7.52 -23.02
N LEU A 125 0.68 -8.26 -22.27
CA LEU A 125 0.80 -8.39 -20.82
C LEU A 125 1.52 -9.67 -20.40
N LEU A 126 1.86 -10.55 -21.35
CA LEU A 126 2.68 -11.70 -21.08
C LEU A 126 4.11 -11.25 -20.71
N PRO A 127 4.74 -11.90 -19.71
CA PRO A 127 6.12 -11.59 -19.34
C PRO A 127 7.03 -11.78 -20.56
N GLY A 128 7.80 -10.74 -20.89
CA GLY A 128 8.67 -10.73 -22.07
C GLY A 128 8.03 -10.23 -23.37
N GLN A 129 6.71 -10.01 -23.42
CA GLN A 129 6.00 -9.45 -24.58
C GLN A 129 5.66 -7.96 -24.39
N GLY A 130 6.61 -7.17 -23.89
CA GLY A 130 6.44 -5.72 -23.77
C GLY A 130 6.22 -5.04 -25.12
N LEU A 131 5.65 -3.83 -25.10
CA LEU A 131 5.57 -2.99 -26.30
C LEU A 131 6.99 -2.75 -26.85
N PRO A 132 7.20 -2.85 -28.18
CA PRO A 132 8.51 -2.59 -28.76
C PRO A 132 8.93 -1.16 -28.45
N ASN A 133 10.00 -1.00 -27.68
CA ASN A 133 10.56 0.31 -27.37
C ASN A 133 11.27 0.85 -28.62
N ARG A 134 10.59 1.74 -29.35
CA ARG A 134 11.18 2.41 -30.51
C ARG A 134 12.33 3.30 -30.02
N LYS A 135 13.54 3.06 -30.53
CA LYS A 135 14.69 3.96 -30.33
C LYS A 135 14.27 5.38 -30.72
N ARG A 136 14.11 6.26 -29.73
CA ARG A 136 13.83 7.67 -29.95
C ARG A 136 15.08 8.28 -30.56
N ARG A 137 14.92 8.95 -31.72
CA ARG A 137 16.01 9.75 -32.26
C ARG A 137 16.19 10.97 -31.36
N PRO A 138 17.43 11.35 -31.01
CA PRO A 138 17.66 12.60 -30.31
C PRO A 138 17.04 13.75 -31.12
N GLY A 139 16.45 14.72 -30.41
CA GLY A 139 15.78 15.86 -31.04
C GLY A 139 16.72 16.68 -31.91
N ALA A 140 16.16 17.49 -32.81
CA ALA A 140 16.94 18.30 -33.76
C ALA A 140 17.97 19.21 -33.08
N SER A 141 17.68 19.70 -31.86
CA SER A 141 18.59 20.52 -31.06
C SER A 141 19.90 19.80 -30.68
N LEU A 142 19.88 18.48 -30.52
CA LEU A 142 21.05 17.68 -30.14
C LEU A 142 21.95 17.31 -31.33
N LYS A 143 21.52 17.60 -32.56
CA LYS A 143 22.29 17.29 -33.77
C LYS A 143 23.58 18.09 -33.84
N LEU A 144 23.53 19.39 -33.53
CA LEU A 144 24.70 20.28 -33.56
C LEU A 144 25.76 19.88 -32.53
N TYR A 145 25.34 19.59 -31.30
CA TYR A 145 26.23 19.08 -30.26
C TYR A 145 26.87 17.75 -30.64
N LYS A 146 26.10 16.84 -31.24
CA LYS A 146 26.64 15.56 -31.73
C LYS A 146 27.68 15.76 -32.83
N MET A 147 27.49 16.73 -33.72
CA MET A 147 28.48 17.06 -34.76
C MET A 147 29.77 17.62 -34.17
N MET A 148 29.67 18.63 -33.30
CA MET A 148 30.84 19.21 -32.63
C MET A 148 31.60 18.17 -31.78
N ALA A 149 30.89 17.28 -31.09
CA ALA A 149 31.52 16.20 -30.34
C ALA A 149 32.21 15.18 -31.26
N GLY A 150 31.62 14.85 -32.41
CA GLY A 150 32.27 14.00 -33.42
C GLY A 150 33.59 14.60 -33.90
N GLU A 151 33.59 15.90 -34.21
CA GLU A 151 34.81 16.61 -34.65
C GLU A 151 35.93 16.63 -33.59
N LEU A 152 35.56 16.71 -32.31
CA LEU A 152 36.53 16.75 -31.21
C LEU A 152 37.09 15.39 -30.81
N PHE A 153 36.30 14.32 -30.98
CA PHE A 153 36.62 13.00 -30.45
C PHE A 153 36.83 11.91 -31.52
N ASP A 154 36.61 12.20 -32.80
CA ASP A 154 37.05 11.31 -33.88
C ASP A 154 38.58 11.41 -34.04
N THR A 155 39.30 10.63 -33.24
CA THR A 155 40.71 10.33 -33.48
C THR A 155 40.79 9.32 -34.63
N LYS A 156 41.42 9.73 -35.72
CA LYS A 156 41.70 8.93 -36.92
C LYS A 156 42.45 7.64 -36.61
#